data_AF-A0A345CT94-F1
#
_entry.id   AF-A0A345CT94-F1
#
_cell.length_a   1.000
_cell.length_b   1.000
_cell.length_c   1.000
_cell.angle_alpha   90.00
_cell.angle_beta   90.00
_cell.angle_gamma   90.00
#
_symmetry.space_group_name_H-M   'P 1'
#
loop_
_entity.id
_entity.type
_entity.pdbx_description
1 polymer ?
#
loop_
_entity_poly.entity_id
_entity_poly.type
_entity_poly.pdbx_seq_one_letter_code
_entity_poly.pdbx_strand_id
1 'polypeptide(L)'
;MRDIRAVLKRWGEWAAHEENRSAWPAVCTTFRGVLAGKSSLRPSCTDEDGLIIDACVSRLHVAGRDAEREVLFAYYVLRLSLRDVADLFETNRMAGA
;
A
#
# COMPACT_ATOMS: atom_id res chain seq x y z
N MET A 1 -1.53 -23.95 -1.23
CA MET A 1 -0.75 -22.70 -1.34
C MET A 1 -1.72 -21.53 -1.36
N ARG A 2 -1.55 -20.52 -0.49
CA ARG A 2 -2.40 -19.32 -0.52
C ARG A 2 -1.95 -18.42 -1.67
N ASP A 3 -2.90 -17.87 -2.42
CA ASP A 3 -2.60 -16.90 -3.47
C ASP A 3 -2.19 -15.56 -2.82
N ILE A 4 -0.89 -15.24 -2.88
CA ILE A 4 -0.32 -14.02 -2.31
C ILE A 4 -0.93 -12.75 -2.92
N ARG A 5 -1.33 -12.78 -4.19
CA ARG A 5 -2.00 -11.63 -4.83
C ARG A 5 -3.36 -11.40 -4.21
N ALA A 6 -4.10 -12.46 -3.90
CA ALA A 6 -5.40 -12.35 -3.23
C ALA A 6 -5.25 -11.79 -1.80
N VAL A 7 -4.22 -12.22 -1.07
CA VAL A 7 -3.91 -11.71 0.28
C VAL A 7 -3.61 -10.21 0.24
N LEU A 8 -2.70 -9.78 -0.64
CA LEU A 8 -2.32 -8.37 -0.76
C LEU A 8 -3.46 -7.48 -1.27
N LYS A 9 -4.38 -8.00 -2.10
CA LYS A 9 -5.58 -7.25 -2.52
C LYS A 9 -6.51 -6.92 -1.36
N ARG A 10 -6.69 -7.85 -0.41
CA ARG A 10 -7.53 -7.69 0.78
C ARG A 10 -6.85 -6.79 1.82
N TRP A 11 -5.55 -7.00 2.04
CA TRP A 11 -4.74 -6.10 2.88
C TRP A 11 -4.74 -4.68 2.33
N GLY A 12 -4.61 -4.49 1.02
CA GLY A 12 -4.65 -3.16 0.40
C GLY A 12 -5.98 -2.44 0.62
N GLU A 13 -7.09 -3.18 0.65
CA GLU A 13 -8.40 -2.62 1.00
C GLU A 13 -8.45 -2.20 2.48
N TRP A 14 -7.99 -3.08 3.37
CA TRP A 14 -7.93 -2.83 4.80
C TRP A 14 -7.03 -1.63 5.15
N ALA A 15 -5.82 -1.57 4.58
CA ALA A 15 -4.83 -0.53 4.83
C ALA A 15 -5.21 0.83 4.19
N ALA A 16 -6.16 0.83 3.24
CA ALA A 16 -6.70 2.05 2.68
C ALA A 16 -7.60 2.80 3.67
N HIS A 17 -8.13 2.15 4.70
CA HIS A 17 -8.93 2.82 5.73
C HIS A 17 -8.08 3.79 6.58
N GLU A 18 -8.62 4.98 6.85
CA GLU A 18 -7.89 6.07 7.51
C GLU A 18 -7.29 5.68 8.86
N GLU A 19 -8.03 4.89 9.66
CA GLU A 19 -7.59 4.38 10.96
C GLU A 19 -6.35 3.47 10.88
N ASN A 20 -6.07 2.90 9.72
CA ASN A 20 -4.98 1.95 9.48
C ASN A 20 -3.74 2.59 8.81
N ARG A 21 -3.73 3.92 8.60
CA ARG A 21 -2.67 4.62 7.83
C ARG A 21 -1.50 5.14 8.67
N SER A 22 -1.18 4.51 9.81
CA SER A 22 -0.17 5.03 10.75
C SER A 22 1.27 4.90 10.24
N ALA A 23 1.54 3.92 9.36
CA ALA A 23 2.87 3.60 8.87
C ALA A 23 2.96 3.65 7.33
N TRP A 24 2.25 4.57 6.69
CA TRP A 24 2.35 4.72 5.24
C TRP A 24 3.74 5.25 4.81
N PRO A 25 4.27 4.79 3.66
CA PRO A 25 5.45 5.40 3.06
C PRO A 25 5.21 6.86 2.68
N ALA A 26 6.29 7.64 2.58
CA ALA A 26 6.22 9.08 2.32
C ALA A 26 5.49 9.40 1.01
N VAL A 27 5.65 8.58 -0.04
CA VAL A 27 4.97 8.71 -1.33
C VAL A 27 3.44 8.75 -1.23
N CYS A 28 2.88 8.20 -0.14
CA CYS A 28 1.44 8.13 0.07
C CYS A 28 0.88 9.33 0.85
N THR A 29 1.73 10.23 1.36
CA THR A 29 1.33 11.36 2.22
C THR A 29 0.29 12.26 1.55
N THR A 30 0.44 12.49 0.24
CA THR A 30 -0.47 13.33 -0.57
C THR A 30 -1.85 12.72 -0.75
N PHE A 31 -1.99 11.41 -0.53
CA PHE A 31 -3.26 10.68 -0.67
C PHE A 31 -4.00 10.52 0.66
N ARG A 32 -3.41 10.97 1.78
CA ARG A 32 -3.96 10.87 3.13
C ARG A 32 -5.15 11.83 3.29
N GLY A 33 -6.32 11.39 2.83
CA GLY A 33 -7.58 12.14 2.84
C GLY A 33 -8.39 12.03 1.55
N VAL A 34 -7.77 11.51 0.47
CA VAL A 34 -8.43 11.36 -0.84
C VAL A 34 -9.00 9.95 -1.03
N LEU A 35 -8.41 8.92 -0.42
CA LEU A 35 -8.94 7.55 -0.57
C LEU A 35 -10.29 7.40 0.13
N ALA A 36 -11.24 6.81 -0.60
CA ALA A 36 -12.62 6.58 -0.17
C ALA A 36 -12.68 5.86 1.20
N GLY A 37 -13.53 6.37 2.09
CA GLY A 37 -13.86 5.74 3.36
C GLY A 37 -14.55 4.38 3.19
N LYS A 38 -14.78 3.69 4.31
CA LYS A 38 -15.20 2.28 4.51
C LYS A 38 -16.22 1.61 3.54
N SER A 39 -16.84 2.30 2.58
CA SER A 39 -17.89 1.77 1.69
C SER A 39 -17.37 1.15 0.38
N SER A 40 -16.27 0.40 0.44
CA SER A 40 -15.83 -0.37 -0.72
C SER A 40 -16.57 -1.70 -0.78
N LEU A 41 -17.14 -2.03 -1.95
CA LEU A 41 -17.74 -3.35 -2.20
C LEU A 41 -16.70 -4.48 -2.28
N ARG A 42 -15.41 -4.15 -2.18
CA ARG A 42 -14.32 -5.12 -2.29
C ARG A 42 -14.09 -5.84 -0.97
N PRO A 43 -13.77 -7.14 -0.99
CA PRO A 43 -13.45 -7.87 0.22
C PRO A 43 -12.19 -7.30 0.88
N SER A 44 -12.32 -6.82 2.12
CA SER A 44 -11.22 -6.52 3.03
C SER A 44 -10.84 -7.76 3.84
N CYS A 45 -9.64 -7.77 4.44
CA CYS A 45 -9.31 -8.70 5.51
C CYS A 45 -9.83 -8.18 6.87
N THR A 46 -9.76 -9.03 7.89
CA THR A 46 -10.03 -8.65 9.28
C THR A 46 -8.93 -7.75 9.82
N ASP A 47 -9.17 -7.07 10.96
CA ASP A 47 -8.15 -6.25 11.61
C ASP A 47 -6.96 -7.08 12.09
N GLU A 48 -7.20 -8.29 12.60
CA GLU A 48 -6.14 -9.21 13.03
C GLU A 48 -5.25 -9.62 11.85
N ASP A 49 -5.86 -10.06 10.75
CA ASP A 49 -5.11 -10.40 9.52
C ASP A 49 -4.40 -9.16 8.95
N GLY A 50 -5.08 -8.02 8.97
CA GLY A 50 -4.57 -6.74 8.48
C GLY A 50 -3.30 -6.33 9.20
N LEU A 51 -3.30 -6.35 10.53
CA LEU A 51 -2.15 -6.06 11.37
C LEU A 51 -0.98 -7.02 11.13
N ILE A 52 -1.26 -8.33 11.00
CA ILE A 52 -0.21 -9.32 10.72
C ILE A 52 0.45 -9.05 9.37
N ILE A 53 -0.35 -8.83 8.32
CA ILE A 53 0.16 -8.57 6.97
C ILE A 53 0.90 -7.23 6.93
N ASP A 54 0.37 -6.19 7.56
CA ASP A 54 0.98 -4.87 7.60
C ASP A 54 2.33 -4.88 8.34
N ALA A 55 2.43 -5.64 9.43
CA ALA A 55 3.70 -5.88 10.11
C ALA A 55 4.72 -6.56 9.18
N CYS A 56 4.29 -7.56 8.40
CA CYS A 56 5.14 -8.20 7.38
C CYS A 56 5.58 -7.21 6.30
N VAL A 57 4.68 -6.35 5.78
CA VAL A 57 5.03 -5.33 4.77
C VAL A 57 6.00 -4.30 5.36
N SER A 58 5.80 -3.89 6.61
CA SER A 58 6.65 -2.94 7.32
C SER A 58 8.08 -3.45 7.53
N ARG A 59 8.30 -4.78 7.52
CA ARG A 59 9.65 -5.36 7.55
C ARG A 59 10.49 -4.99 6.33
N LEU A 60 9.88 -4.64 5.20
CA LEU A 60 10.62 -4.16 4.02
C LEU A 60 11.37 -2.86 4.33
N HIS A 61 10.73 -1.94 5.06
CA HIS A 61 11.39 -0.71 5.50
C HIS A 61 12.55 -0.98 6.45
N VAL A 62 12.34 -1.86 7.44
CA VAL A 62 13.40 -2.28 8.37
C VAL A 62 14.59 -2.91 7.64
N ALA A 63 14.34 -3.56 6.50
CA ALA A 63 15.37 -4.15 5.65
C ALA A 63 15.97 -3.19 4.61
N GLY A 64 15.61 -1.90 4.62
CA GLY A 64 16.08 -0.90 3.65
C GLY A 64 15.48 -1.04 2.24
N ARG A 65 14.35 -1.74 2.12
CA ARG A 65 13.64 -2.02 0.85
C ARG A 65 12.42 -1.13 0.67
N ASP A 66 12.64 0.17 0.79
CA ASP A 66 11.55 1.15 0.75
C ASP A 66 10.91 1.26 -0.64
N ALA A 67 11.68 1.13 -1.71
CA ALA A 67 11.13 1.15 -3.07
C ALA A 67 10.09 0.02 -3.27
N GLU A 68 10.39 -1.20 -2.81
CA GLU A 68 9.45 -2.32 -2.92
C GLU A 68 8.23 -2.15 -2.01
N ARG A 69 8.44 -1.60 -0.81
CA ARG A 69 7.34 -1.25 0.09
C ARG A 69 6.41 -0.24 -0.56
N GLU A 70 6.96 0.83 -1.11
CA GLU A 70 6.22 1.88 -1.80
C GLU A 70 5.44 1.32 -3.00
N VAL A 71 6.02 0.40 -3.79
CA VAL A 71 5.30 -0.26 -4.90
C VAL A 71 4.08 -1.03 -4.39
N LEU A 72 4.21 -1.73 -3.26
CA LEU A 72 3.07 -2.45 -2.66
C LEU A 72 1.97 -1.48 -2.22
N PHE A 73 2.31 -0.38 -1.56
CA PHE A 73 1.33 0.64 -1.18
C PHE A 73 0.68 1.29 -2.41
N ALA A 74 1.47 1.71 -3.38
CA ALA A 74 0.97 2.36 -4.60
C ALA A 74 0.00 1.45 -5.37
N TYR A 75 0.34 0.16 -5.51
CA TYR A 75 -0.48 -0.78 -6.27
C TYR A 75 -1.69 -1.30 -5.49
N TYR A 76 -1.48 -1.76 -4.25
CA TYR A 76 -2.55 -2.44 -3.51
C TYR A 76 -3.41 -1.48 -2.66
N VAL A 77 -2.83 -0.41 -2.11
CA VAL A 77 -3.52 0.55 -1.24
C VAL A 77 -4.05 1.74 -2.03
N LEU A 78 -3.20 2.40 -2.83
CA LEU A 78 -3.62 3.53 -3.67
C LEU A 78 -4.35 3.09 -4.96
N ARG A 79 -4.34 1.79 -5.28
CA ARG A 79 -5.01 1.19 -6.46
C ARG A 79 -4.52 1.75 -7.81
N LEU A 80 -3.28 2.22 -7.88
CA LEU A 80 -2.67 2.64 -9.13
C LEU A 80 -2.48 1.45 -10.08
N SER A 81 -2.55 1.70 -11.39
CA SER A 81 -2.17 0.68 -12.36
C SER A 81 -0.65 0.46 -12.33
N LEU A 82 -0.16 -0.70 -12.80
CA LEU A 82 1.29 -0.93 -12.87
C LEU A 82 2.02 0.11 -13.74
N ARG A 83 1.33 0.68 -14.73
CA ARG A 83 1.83 1.80 -15.54
C ARG A 83 2.00 3.05 -14.69
N ASP A 84 0.95 3.47 -13.98
CA ASP A 84 1.00 4.67 -13.15
C ASP A 84 2.03 4.52 -12.01
N VAL A 85 2.21 3.31 -11.47
CA VAL A 85 3.28 3.01 -10.52
C VAL A 85 4.65 3.19 -11.18
N ALA A 86 4.88 2.68 -12.39
CA ALA A 86 6.14 2.90 -13.08
C ALA A 86 6.42 4.40 -13.30
N ASP A 87 5.43 5.15 -13.79
CA ASP A 87 5.53 6.58 -14.06
C ASP A 87 5.84 7.39 -12.78
N LEU A 88 5.19 7.03 -11.66
CA LEU A 88 5.42 7.65 -10.35
C LEU A 88 6.87 7.49 -9.90
N PHE A 89 7.44 6.30 -10.04
CA PHE A 89 8.79 6.00 -9.59
C PHE A 89 9.86 6.48 -10.57
N GLU A 90 9.55 6.59 -11.87
CA GLU A 90 10.39 7.30 -12.83
C GLU A 90 10.47 8.79 -12.48
N THR A 91 9.32 9.43 -12.22
CA THR A 91 9.26 10.85 -11.86
C THR A 91 10.03 11.14 -10.57
N ASN A 92 9.86 10.34 -9.53
CA ASN A 92 10.58 10.52 -8.25
C ASN A 92 12.10 10.36 -8.41
N ARG A 93 12.56 9.49 -9.31
CA ARG A 93 13.99 9.30 -9.59
C ARG A 93 14.61 10.51 -10.30
N MET A 94 13.83 11.18 -11.17
CA MET A 94 14.28 12.37 -11.89
C MET A 94 14.24 13.64 -11.02
N ALA A 95 13.36 13.69 -10.02
CA ALA A 95 13.25 14.82 -9.10
C ALA A 95 14.28 14.80 -7.95
N GLY A 96 14.93 13.66 -7.71
CA GLY A 96 15.98 13.49 -6.69
C GLY A 96 17.41 13.60 -7.21
N ALA A 97 17.62 13.98 -8.48
CA ALA A 97 18.90 14.27 -9.12
C ALA A 97 19.09 15.79 -9.28
#